data_AF-A0A950M190-F1
#
_entry.id   AF-A0A950M190-F1
#
_cell.length_a   1.000
_cell.length_b   1.000
_cell.length_c   1.000
_cell.angle_alpha   90.00
_cell.angle_beta   90.00
_cell.angle_gamma   90.00
#
_symmetry.space_group_name_H-M   'P 1'
#
loop_
_entity.id
_entity.type
_entity.pdbx_description
1 polymer ?
#
loop_
_entity_poly.entity_id
_entity_poly.type
_entity_poly.pdbx_seq_one_letter_code
_entity_poly.pdbx_strand_id
1 'polypeptide(L)'
;MQNSKNRIETDDFRGPVLGRTRVGRVANKGRGLIAAERIVAGEVIEQNLCLVLDLEEGRAIAATRLRHYVYLWEEAAAGDMLALAMGNLSFCNHSSRPNARIELDKDRVLVGLRAAQGIEAGTEVTIDYDYPLEFTVHE
;
A
#
# COMPACT_ATOMS: atom_id res chain seq x y z
N MET A 1 22.51 12.92 13.35
CA MET A 1 21.23 12.59 12.68
C MET A 1 20.79 11.24 13.23
N GLN A 2 19.78 11.23 14.09
CA GLN A 2 19.32 10.02 14.77
C GLN A 2 18.40 9.27 13.80
N ASN A 3 18.84 8.09 13.37
CA ASN A 3 18.16 7.28 12.36
C ASN A 3 16.95 6.57 13.01
N SER A 4 15.84 7.28 13.18
CA SER A 4 14.60 6.78 13.79
C SER A 4 13.70 6.13 12.74
N LYS A 5 14.11 4.98 12.19
CA LYS A 5 13.22 4.19 11.34
C LYS A 5 12.05 3.68 12.20
N ASN A 6 10.98 4.46 12.20
CA ASN A 6 9.62 4.14 12.66
C ASN A 6 9.54 3.63 14.11
N ARG A 7 9.49 4.57 15.07
CA ARG A 7 9.12 4.26 16.45
C ARG A 7 7.64 3.85 16.47
N ILE A 8 7.37 2.58 16.76
CA ILE A 8 6.03 2.08 17.00
C ILE A 8 5.75 2.31 18.50
N GLU A 9 4.75 3.12 18.82
CA GLU A 9 4.44 3.50 20.21
C GLU A 9 3.46 2.54 20.90
N THR A 10 2.93 1.54 20.18
CA THR A 10 1.91 0.63 20.70
C THR A 10 2.40 -0.83 20.78
N ASP A 11 2.07 -1.50 21.88
CA ASP A 11 2.40 -2.92 22.12
C ASP A 11 1.51 -3.90 21.33
N ASP A 12 0.49 -3.43 20.60
CA ASP A 12 -0.44 -4.24 19.76
C ASP A 12 0.00 -4.29 18.28
N PHE A 13 1.30 -4.13 18.01
CA PHE A 13 1.83 -4.35 16.67
C PHE A 13 1.73 -5.82 16.30
N ARG A 14 0.71 -6.16 15.50
CA ARG A 14 0.69 -7.41 14.76
C ARG A 14 1.55 -7.23 13.52
N GLY A 15 2.58 -8.06 13.38
CA GLY A 15 3.46 -8.07 12.23
C GLY A 15 2.70 -8.12 10.89
N PRO A 16 3.35 -7.73 9.78
CA PRO A 16 2.69 -7.62 8.49
C PRO A 16 2.04 -8.95 8.10
N VAL A 17 0.78 -8.90 7.65
CA VAL A 17 0.14 -10.04 6.99
C VAL A 17 0.83 -10.23 5.64
N LEU A 18 1.71 -11.23 5.57
CA LEU A 18 2.44 -11.61 4.37
C LEU A 18 2.06 -13.06 4.04
N GLY A 19 1.59 -13.32 2.81
CA GLY A 19 1.46 -14.70 2.33
C GLY A 19 0.19 -15.07 1.56
N ARG A 20 -0.75 -14.14 1.35
CA ARG A 20 -1.96 -14.40 0.55
C ARG A 20 -1.81 -14.02 -0.91
N THR A 21 -0.63 -13.53 -1.27
CA THR A 21 -0.27 -12.97 -2.56
C THR A 21 1.14 -13.39 -2.95
N ARG A 22 1.42 -13.33 -4.24
CA ARG A 22 2.75 -13.52 -4.82
C ARG A 22 2.96 -12.55 -5.96
N VAL A 23 4.21 -12.19 -6.24
CA VAL A 23 4.55 -11.40 -7.43
C VAL A 23 4.65 -12.34 -8.64
N GLY A 24 3.90 -12.04 -9.69
CA GLY A 24 3.87 -12.80 -10.93
C GLY A 24 4.04 -11.91 -12.16
N ARG A 25 4.16 -12.53 -13.34
CA ARG A 25 4.10 -11.79 -14.62
C ARG A 25 2.67 -11.59 -15.05
N VAL A 26 2.34 -10.38 -15.49
CA VAL A 26 1.05 -10.02 -16.07
C VAL A 26 1.27 -9.45 -17.47
N ALA A 27 0.52 -9.98 -18.44
CA ALA A 27 0.62 -9.57 -19.83
C ALA A 27 0.39 -8.06 -19.97
N ASN A 28 1.27 -7.38 -20.71
CA ASN A 28 1.24 -5.93 -20.96
C ASN A 28 1.35 -5.01 -19.72
N LYS A 29 1.55 -5.56 -18.52
CA LYS A 29 1.74 -4.79 -17.27
C LYS A 29 3.05 -5.10 -16.55
N GLY A 30 3.78 -6.13 -16.98
CA GLY A 30 5.06 -6.50 -16.41
C GLY A 30 4.89 -7.39 -15.18
N ARG A 31 5.17 -6.85 -13.99
CA ARG A 31 4.97 -7.56 -12.71
C ARG A 31 3.62 -7.18 -12.13
N GLY A 32 2.94 -8.13 -11.50
CA GLY A 32 1.66 -7.91 -10.86
C GLY A 32 1.56 -8.68 -9.56
N LEU A 33 0.72 -8.18 -8.65
CA LEU A 33 0.35 -8.88 -7.43
C LEU A 33 -0.74 -9.90 -7.74
N ILE A 34 -0.49 -11.18 -7.45
CA ILE A 34 -1.40 -12.28 -7.77
C ILE A 34 -1.88 -12.93 -6.49
N ALA A 35 -3.18 -13.12 -6.34
CA ALA A 35 -3.76 -13.87 -5.22
C ALA A 35 -3.20 -15.31 -5.21
N ALA A 36 -2.60 -15.72 -4.09
CA ALA A 36 -2.07 -17.07 -3.91
C ALA A 36 -3.18 -18.08 -3.54
N GLU A 37 -4.24 -17.58 -2.92
CA GLU A 37 -5.43 -18.32 -2.52
C GLU A 37 -6.69 -17.48 -2.75
N ARG A 38 -7.86 -18.06 -2.46
CA ARG A 38 -9.13 -17.34 -2.52
C ARG A 38 -9.21 -16.33 -1.36
N ILE A 39 -9.56 -15.09 -1.69
CA ILE A 39 -9.71 -13.97 -0.76
C ILE A 39 -11.18 -13.55 -0.74
N VAL A 40 -11.78 -13.39 0.43
CA VAL A 40 -13.17 -12.93 0.54
C VAL A 40 -13.26 -11.41 0.56
N ALA A 41 -14.41 -10.86 0.15
CA ALA A 41 -14.64 -9.42 0.18
C ALA A 41 -14.44 -8.86 1.61
N GLY A 42 -13.77 -7.71 1.71
CA GLY A 42 -13.46 -7.05 2.98
C GLY A 42 -12.26 -7.63 3.73
N GLU A 43 -11.65 -8.71 3.24
CA GLU A 43 -10.50 -9.32 3.90
C GLU A 43 -9.21 -8.51 3.67
N VAL A 44 -8.36 -8.44 4.69
CA VAL A 44 -7.01 -7.86 4.57
C VAL A 44 -6.16 -8.79 3.71
N ILE A 45 -5.59 -8.24 2.64
CA ILE A 45 -4.73 -8.95 1.70
C ILE A 45 -3.27 -8.85 2.14
N GLU A 46 -2.82 -7.62 2.39
CA GLU A 46 -1.49 -7.32 2.90
C GLU A 46 -1.53 -6.14 3.87
N GLN A 47 -0.60 -6.10 4.80
CA GLN A 47 -0.25 -4.90 5.56
C GLN A 47 1.25 -4.72 5.48
N ASN A 48 1.71 -3.60 4.94
CA ASN A 48 3.13 -3.35 4.73
C ASN A 48 3.57 -2.17 5.59
N LEU A 49 4.68 -2.33 6.30
CA LEU A 49 5.39 -1.20 6.90
C LEU A 49 5.72 -0.20 5.80
N CYS A 50 5.57 1.09 6.07
CA CYS A 50 5.93 2.12 5.11
C CYS A 50 7.06 3.02 5.61
N LEU A 51 7.83 3.53 4.67
CA LEU A 51 8.70 4.68 4.90
C LEU A 51 7.88 5.93 4.60
N VAL A 52 7.58 6.72 5.63
CA VAL A 52 6.91 8.02 5.46
C VAL A 52 7.98 9.04 5.04
N LEU A 53 7.71 9.71 3.93
CA LEU A 53 8.53 10.75 3.33
C LEU A 53 7.95 12.10 3.69
N ASP A 54 8.80 12.99 4.18
CA ASP A 54 8.40 14.37 4.46
C ASP A 54 8.20 15.19 3.17
N LEU A 55 7.85 16.47 3.34
CA LEU A 55 7.59 17.37 2.21
C LEU A 55 8.80 17.58 1.29
N GLU A 56 10.02 17.58 1.83
CA GLU A 56 11.24 17.79 1.05
C GLU A 56 11.57 16.53 0.26
N GLU A 57 11.51 15.37 0.91
CA GLU A 57 11.71 14.06 0.29
C GLU A 57 10.67 13.80 -0.80
N GLY A 58 9.40 14.12 -0.54
CA GLY A 58 8.30 14.01 -1.50
C GLY A 58 8.55 14.82 -2.77
N ARG A 59 8.99 16.08 -2.64
CA ARG A 59 9.38 16.92 -3.78
C ARG A 59 10.58 16.36 -4.52
N ALA A 60 11.59 15.88 -3.79
CA ALA A 60 12.80 15.31 -4.39
C ALA A 60 12.49 14.08 -5.26
N ILE A 61 11.58 13.21 -4.81
CA ILE A 61 11.23 12.00 -5.56
C ILE A 61 10.24 12.24 -6.69
N ALA A 62 9.54 13.38 -6.73
CA ALA A 62 8.53 13.69 -7.74
C ALA A 62 9.07 13.69 -9.17
N ALA A 63 10.35 14.01 -9.38
CA ALA A 63 11.01 13.95 -10.69
C ALA A 63 11.54 12.55 -11.05
N THR A 64 11.42 11.57 -10.15
CA THR A 64 11.98 10.23 -10.31
C THR A 64 10.89 9.20 -10.62
N ARG A 65 11.29 7.95 -10.91
CA ARG A 65 10.35 6.83 -11.05
C ARG A 65 9.73 6.38 -9.73
N LEU A 66 10.28 6.79 -8.57
CA LEU A 66 9.76 6.42 -7.26
C LEU A 66 8.37 7.02 -6.99
N ARG A 67 8.02 8.12 -7.66
CA ARG A 67 6.67 8.72 -7.58
C ARG A 67 5.53 7.75 -7.92
N HIS A 68 5.81 6.66 -8.64
CA HIS A 68 4.83 5.65 -9.00
C HIS A 68 4.61 4.56 -7.94
N TYR A 69 5.35 4.61 -6.83
CA TYR A 69 5.34 3.59 -5.77
C TYR A 69 4.98 4.15 -4.40
N VAL A 70 4.59 5.43 -4.34
CA VAL A 70 4.26 6.11 -3.10
C VAL A 70 2.77 6.46 -3.05
N TYR A 71 2.23 6.47 -1.85
CA TYR A 71 0.84 6.77 -1.55
C TYR A 71 0.77 8.10 -0.81
N LEU A 72 -0.29 8.88 -1.04
CA LEU A 72 -0.57 10.09 -0.27
C LEU A 72 -0.76 9.72 1.21
N TRP A 73 0.13 10.16 2.09
CA TRP A 73 0.01 9.89 3.53
C TRP A 73 -0.80 10.98 4.24
N GLU A 74 -0.53 12.23 3.90
CA GLU A 74 -1.20 13.39 4.46
C GLU A 74 -1.12 14.56 3.49
N GLU A 75 -2.26 15.21 3.24
CA GLU A 75 -2.29 16.48 2.51
C GLU A 75 -1.75 17.59 3.39
N ALA A 76 -0.92 18.47 2.83
CA ALA A 76 -0.44 19.65 3.55
C ALA A 76 -0.39 20.87 2.63
N ALA A 77 -0.58 22.06 3.20
CA ALA A 77 -0.62 23.31 2.45
C ALA A 77 0.68 23.61 1.67
N ALA A 78 1.81 23.08 2.15
CA ALA A 78 3.12 23.25 1.53
C ALA A 78 3.51 22.05 0.64
N GLY A 79 2.62 21.08 0.42
CA GLY A 79 2.87 19.84 -0.30
C GLY A 79 2.56 18.61 0.54
N ASP A 80 2.38 17.49 -0.13
CA ASP A 80 1.90 16.27 0.48
C ASP A 80 3.02 15.45 1.14
N MET A 81 2.72 14.84 2.28
CA MET A 81 3.53 13.75 2.83
C MET A 81 3.17 12.47 2.09
N LEU A 82 4.17 11.65 1.82
CA LEU A 82 4.02 10.44 1.02
C LEU A 82 4.48 9.21 1.81
N ALA A 83 3.98 8.03 1.47
CA ALA A 83 4.38 6.79 2.09
C ALA A 83 4.80 5.77 1.03
N LEU A 84 6.02 5.24 1.15
CA LEU A 84 6.50 4.12 0.36
C LEU A 84 6.20 2.82 1.11
N ALA A 85 5.26 2.02 0.62
CA ALA A 85 4.99 0.70 1.19
C ALA A 85 6.16 -0.26 0.91
N MET A 86 6.67 -0.92 1.95
CA MET A 86 7.80 -1.83 1.87
C MET A 86 7.33 -3.28 1.77
N GLY A 87 6.91 -3.70 0.58
CA GLY A 87 6.55 -5.10 0.32
C GLY A 87 5.92 -5.34 -1.06
N ASN A 88 5.15 -6.43 -1.17
CA ASN A 88 4.63 -6.89 -2.45
C ASN A 88 3.54 -5.96 -3.03
N LEU A 89 2.90 -5.17 -2.16
CA LEU A 89 1.98 -4.10 -2.55
C LEU A 89 2.55 -3.15 -3.62
N SER A 90 3.87 -2.92 -3.65
CA SER A 90 4.53 -2.11 -4.69
C SER A 90 4.36 -2.67 -6.11
N PHE A 91 3.91 -3.91 -6.28
CA PHE A 91 3.62 -4.54 -7.57
C PHE A 91 2.12 -4.64 -7.89
N CYS A 92 1.26 -3.99 -7.08
CA CYS A 92 -0.18 -3.95 -7.33
C CYS A 92 -0.48 -2.96 -8.46
N ASN A 93 -0.95 -3.46 -9.60
CA ASN A 93 -1.19 -2.63 -10.79
C ASN A 93 -2.52 -1.89 -10.72
N HIS A 94 -2.62 -0.87 -11.57
CA HIS A 94 -3.85 -0.12 -11.82
C HIS A 94 -4.93 -0.95 -12.56
N SER A 95 -6.19 -0.68 -12.21
CA SER A 95 -7.37 -0.97 -13.02
C SER A 95 -8.46 0.06 -12.73
N SER A 96 -9.21 0.46 -13.76
CA SER A 96 -10.44 1.27 -13.61
C SER A 96 -11.63 0.48 -13.05
N ARG A 97 -11.47 -0.84 -12.84
CA ARG A 97 -12.41 -1.71 -12.14
C ARG A 97 -11.62 -2.52 -11.11
N PRO A 98 -11.09 -1.87 -10.07
CA PRO A 98 -10.21 -2.51 -9.11
C PRO A 98 -10.97 -3.56 -8.30
N ASN A 99 -10.24 -4.57 -7.80
CA ASN A 99 -10.78 -5.59 -6.91
C ASN A 99 -10.27 -5.45 -5.47
N ALA A 100 -9.37 -4.50 -5.21
CA ALA A 100 -8.86 -4.13 -3.90
C ALA A 100 -8.73 -2.61 -3.75
N ARG A 101 -8.54 -2.16 -2.51
CA ARG A 101 -8.36 -0.76 -2.13
C ARG A 101 -7.24 -0.59 -1.11
N ILE A 102 -6.64 0.59 -1.09
CA ILE A 102 -5.58 0.94 -0.15
C ILE A 102 -6.19 1.47 1.14
N GLU A 103 -5.64 1.02 2.27
CA GLU A 103 -5.95 1.53 3.59
C GLU A 103 -4.69 2.07 4.25
N LEU A 104 -4.78 3.24 4.88
CA LEU A 104 -3.69 3.82 5.66
C LEU A 104 -3.96 3.64 7.14
N ASP A 105 -2.92 3.22 7.85
CA ASP A 105 -2.94 3.07 9.30
C ASP A 105 -1.84 3.95 9.86
N LYS A 106 -2.22 5.17 10.26
CA LYS A 106 -1.25 6.18 10.66
C LYS A 106 -0.60 5.86 12.00
N ASP A 107 -1.37 5.28 12.93
CA ASP A 107 -0.90 4.94 14.27
C ASP A 107 0.17 3.83 14.23
N ARG A 108 -0.01 2.86 13.33
CA ARG A 108 0.94 1.74 13.16
C ARG A 108 1.93 1.93 12.02
N VAL A 109 1.84 3.04 11.28
CA VAL A 109 2.70 3.37 10.13
C VAL A 109 2.66 2.27 9.06
N LEU A 110 1.45 1.90 8.64
CA LEU A 110 1.21 0.86 7.63
C LEU A 110 0.45 1.40 6.41
N VAL A 111 0.76 0.80 5.26
CA VAL A 111 -0.11 0.81 4.08
C VAL A 111 -0.65 -0.61 3.89
N GLY A 112 -1.97 -0.72 4.02
CA GLY A 112 -2.73 -1.95 3.84
C GLY A 112 -3.37 -2.06 2.47
N LEU A 113 -3.67 -3.29 2.08
CA LEU A 113 -4.45 -3.63 0.90
C LEU A 113 -5.62 -4.49 1.35
N ARG A 114 -6.84 -4.06 1.07
CA ARG A 114 -8.06 -4.80 1.41
C ARG A 114 -8.88 -5.16 0.19
N ALA A 115 -9.43 -6.36 0.17
CA ALA A 115 -10.31 -6.81 -0.89
C ALA A 115 -11.61 -5.97 -0.92
N ALA A 116 -11.94 -5.39 -2.07
CA ALA A 116 -13.21 -4.71 -2.30
C ALA A 116 -14.32 -5.69 -2.70
N GLN A 117 -13.93 -6.86 -3.24
CA GLN A 117 -14.81 -7.96 -3.63
C GLN A 117 -14.09 -9.29 -3.44
N GLY A 118 -14.77 -10.42 -3.70
CA GLY A 118 -14.10 -11.72 -3.71
C GLY A 118 -13.06 -11.83 -4.83
N ILE A 119 -11.89 -12.39 -4.53
CA ILE A 119 -10.79 -12.59 -5.47
C ILE A 119 -10.41 -14.07 -5.48
N GLU A 120 -10.53 -14.72 -6.63
CA GLU A 120 -10.15 -16.11 -6.79
C GLU A 120 -8.63 -16.28 -6.90
N ALA A 121 -8.11 -17.42 -6.44
CA ALA A 121 -6.70 -17.75 -6.53
C ALA A 121 -6.18 -17.64 -7.98
N GLY A 122 -4.99 -17.05 -8.15
CA GLY A 122 -4.39 -16.80 -9.47
C GLY A 122 -4.87 -15.50 -10.16
N THR A 123 -5.86 -14.80 -9.60
CA THR A 123 -6.32 -13.51 -10.13
C THR A 123 -5.33 -12.39 -9.78
N GLU A 124 -5.12 -11.45 -10.71
CA GLU A 124 -4.37 -10.22 -10.43
C GLU A 124 -5.17 -9.35 -9.44
N VAL A 125 -4.52 -8.94 -8.36
CA VAL A 125 -5.03 -7.94 -7.43
C VAL A 125 -4.69 -6.56 -7.99
N THR A 126 -5.68 -5.70 -8.11
CA THR A 126 -5.56 -4.36 -8.70
C THR A 126 -6.24 -3.31 -7.83
N ILE A 127 -5.66 -2.12 -7.86
CA ILE A 127 -6.18 -0.91 -7.22
C ILE A 127 -6.47 0.14 -8.28
N ASP A 128 -7.25 1.16 -7.93
CA ASP A 128 -7.33 2.37 -8.72
C ASP A 128 -6.23 3.34 -8.25
N TYR A 129 -5.51 3.96 -9.18
CA TYR A 129 -4.42 4.90 -8.86
C TYR A 129 -4.95 6.31 -8.66
N ASP A 130 -6.15 6.59 -9.16
CA ASP A 130 -6.77 7.91 -9.14
C ASP A 130 -7.84 8.04 -8.04
N TYR A 131 -8.06 6.98 -7.25
CA TYR A 131 -9.12 6.93 -6.22
C TYR A 131 -8.58 7.31 -4.84
N PRO A 132 -9.36 8.02 -4.00
CA PRO A 132 -8.94 8.42 -2.65
C PRO A 132 -8.62 7.22 -1.74
N LEU A 133 -7.62 7.41 -0.88
CA LEU A 133 -7.17 6.41 0.09
C LEU A 133 -8.13 6.37 1.30
N GLU A 134 -8.42 5.18 1.81
CA GLU A 134 -9.24 5.01 3.01
C GLU A 134 -8.36 5.04 4.28
N PHE A 135 -8.84 5.69 5.33
CA PHE A 135 -8.11 5.80 6.60
C PHE A 135 -8.72 4.86 7.63
N THR A 136 -7.87 4.07 8.31
CA THR A 136 -8.29 3.29 9.46
C THR A 136 -8.01 4.08 10.74
N VAL A 137 -9.02 4.22 11.59
CA VAL A 137 -8.90 4.78 12.93
C VAL A 137 -9.06 3.62 13.92
N HIS A 138 -8.14 3.49 14.86
CA HIS A 138 -8.29 2.53 15.97
C HIS A 138 -8.88 3.29 17.17
N GLU A 139 -9.93 2.72 17.80
CA GLU A 139 -10.49 3.18 19.07
C GLU A 139 -9.69 2.65 20.28
#